data_AF-A0A0G0QQY9-F1
#
_entry.id   AF-A0A0G0QQY9-F1
#
_cell.length_a   1.000
_cell.length_b   1.000
_cell.length_c   1.000
_cell.angle_alpha   90.00
_cell.angle_beta   90.00
_cell.angle_gamma   90.00
#
_symmetry.space_group_name_H-M   'P 1'
#
loop_
_entity.id
_entity.type
_entity.pdbx_description
1 polymer ?
#
loop_
_entity_poly.entity_id
_entity_poly.type
_entity_poly.pdbx_seq_one_letter_code
_entity_poly.pdbx_strand_id
1 'polypeptide(L)'
;MVKLILALVLIAGLVFFLLPKKPLEIIKPVFLEGKNIITKPEKPSYIEKIPAIDQIFSPGHNQISSFPKEKLRTIIATGDIIPARSVNFQANIRKDFKWPYLETAQILKSADITFINLETPLFPNCPLTNEGMIFCGDAGNLEGLKYSGVDIASLANNHAGNFGKEGVQKTYDLLVKNRVLVTGVNGPVVMDIRGLKFAFLGYNDITKPQPGISNADEEKIKSEILKAKKIADVVIVAFHWGVEYQDQPDERQKYLARFAIDAGADLIIGNHPHWIQPVEVYKNKLITYAHGNFIFDQEWSLKTKQGVVGKYTFYDKTLIDAEFFPIQIEDFGQPHFLEGEEKIKILEAMKVQSQNLVK
;
A
#
# COMPACT_ATOMS: atom_id res chain seq x y z
N MET A 1 53.84 67.34 -14.92
CA MET A 1 55.11 67.09 -14.22
C MET A 1 55.68 65.80 -14.76
N VAL A 2 56.96 65.82 -15.11
CA VAL A 2 57.73 64.85 -15.93
C VAL A 2 58.17 63.62 -15.13
N LYS A 3 58.60 62.54 -15.85
CA LYS A 3 59.46 61.36 -15.48
C LYS A 3 58.74 60.06 -15.04
N LEU A 4 59.10 58.82 -15.45
CA LEU A 4 60.16 58.26 -16.32
C LEU A 4 59.96 56.71 -16.47
N ILE A 5 59.97 56.17 -17.71
CA ILE A 5 60.77 55.04 -18.30
C ILE A 5 60.78 53.56 -17.74
N LEU A 6 60.49 52.62 -18.68
CA LEU A 6 61.04 51.25 -19.04
C LEU A 6 61.44 50.21 -17.94
N ALA A 7 61.40 48.86 -18.10
CA ALA A 7 61.70 48.00 -19.26
C ALA A 7 61.34 46.47 -19.05
N LEU A 8 61.30 45.73 -20.18
CA LEU A 8 61.65 44.29 -20.45
C LEU A 8 60.77 43.14 -19.87
N VAL A 9 59.98 42.37 -20.63
CA VAL A 9 60.21 41.28 -21.65
C VAL A 9 60.49 39.87 -21.08
N LEU A 10 59.60 38.90 -21.40
CA LEU A 10 59.83 37.45 -21.75
C LEU A 10 58.46 36.70 -21.74
N ILE A 11 57.76 36.45 -22.86
CA ILE A 11 57.79 35.33 -23.82
C ILE A 11 57.69 33.90 -23.23
N ALA A 12 56.53 33.27 -23.41
CA ALA A 12 56.27 31.90 -23.90
C ALA A 12 54.72 31.74 -23.91
N GLY A 13 53.98 31.32 -24.94
CA GLY A 13 54.24 30.48 -26.10
C GLY A 13 53.02 29.55 -26.24
N LEU A 14 51.91 30.05 -26.80
CA LEU A 14 50.68 29.25 -27.02
C LEU A 14 50.61 28.85 -28.50
N VAL A 15 50.72 27.55 -28.77
CA VAL A 15 50.61 26.98 -30.11
C VAL A 15 49.13 26.80 -30.45
N PHE A 16 48.64 27.58 -31.42
CA PHE A 16 47.37 27.34 -32.10
C PHE A 16 47.65 26.54 -33.38
N PHE A 17 47.18 25.29 -33.43
CA PHE A 17 47.11 24.53 -34.69
C PHE A 17 45.83 24.90 -35.43
N LEU A 18 45.99 25.52 -36.60
CA LEU A 18 44.95 25.65 -37.63
C LEU A 18 44.92 24.35 -38.45
N LEU A 19 43.74 23.72 -38.57
CA LEU A 19 43.48 22.72 -39.61
C LEU A 19 42.16 23.06 -40.36
N PRO A 20 42.09 22.77 -41.68
CA PRO A 20 41.14 23.37 -42.60
C PRO A 20 39.75 22.71 -42.60
N LYS A 21 38.71 23.51 -42.85
CA LYS A 21 37.33 23.05 -43.05
C LYS A 21 37.22 22.25 -44.37
N LYS A 22 36.81 20.99 -44.30
CA LYS A 22 36.32 20.20 -45.45
C LYS A 22 34.82 20.48 -45.70
N PRO A 23 34.35 20.44 -46.96
CA PRO A 23 32.95 20.69 -47.30
C PRO A 23 32.05 19.49 -46.94
N LEU A 24 30.80 19.78 -46.58
CA LEU A 24 29.74 18.81 -46.30
C LEU A 24 29.39 18.01 -47.57
N GLU A 25 29.58 16.69 -47.55
CA GLU A 25 28.95 15.78 -48.51
C GLU A 25 27.54 15.42 -48.02
N ILE A 26 26.55 15.63 -48.90
CA ILE A 26 25.17 15.24 -48.69
C ILE A 26 25.06 13.72 -48.89
N ILE A 27 24.96 12.97 -47.80
CA ILE A 27 24.68 11.54 -47.83
C ILE A 27 23.17 11.35 -48.07
N LYS A 28 22.81 10.72 -49.20
CA LYS A 28 21.43 10.33 -49.52
C LYS A 28 20.96 9.21 -48.58
N PRO A 29 19.66 9.16 -48.20
CA PRO A 29 19.16 8.12 -47.32
C PRO A 29 19.18 6.76 -48.03
N VAL A 30 19.85 5.80 -47.41
CA VAL A 30 19.74 4.38 -47.75
C VAL A 30 18.47 3.86 -47.08
N PHE A 31 17.46 3.53 -47.88
CA PHE A 31 16.31 2.76 -47.41
C PHE A 31 16.75 1.31 -47.25
N LEU A 32 16.99 0.89 -46.00
CA LEU A 32 17.03 -0.52 -45.65
C LEU A 32 15.59 -0.96 -45.41
N GLU A 33 15.04 -1.78 -46.30
CA GLU A 33 13.84 -2.59 -46.04
C GLU A 33 14.17 -3.66 -44.99
N GLY A 34 14.28 -3.23 -43.74
CA GLY A 34 14.20 -4.11 -42.59
C GLY A 34 12.73 -4.33 -42.28
N LYS A 35 12.22 -5.53 -42.52
CA LYS A 35 10.96 -5.98 -41.92
C LYS A 35 11.11 -5.87 -40.41
N ASN A 36 10.59 -4.80 -39.82
CA ASN A 36 10.31 -4.73 -38.39
C ASN A 36 9.22 -5.76 -38.10
N ILE A 37 9.65 -7.00 -37.86
CA ILE A 37 8.84 -7.96 -37.13
C ILE A 37 8.78 -7.38 -35.71
N ILE A 38 7.76 -6.57 -35.44
CA ILE A 38 7.31 -6.32 -34.09
C ILE A 38 6.83 -7.69 -33.61
N THR A 39 7.73 -8.48 -33.04
CA THR A 39 7.34 -9.64 -32.27
C THR A 39 6.52 -9.09 -31.12
N LYS A 40 5.21 -9.37 -31.12
CA LYS A 40 4.40 -9.23 -29.91
C LYS A 40 5.20 -9.92 -28.80
N PRO A 41 5.41 -9.30 -27.63
CA PRO A 41 6.06 -10.00 -26.53
C PRO A 41 5.33 -11.32 -26.35
N GLU A 42 6.04 -12.43 -26.56
CA GLU A 42 5.48 -13.75 -26.39
C GLU A 42 4.93 -13.81 -24.98
N LYS A 43 3.66 -14.22 -24.85
CA LYS A 43 3.09 -14.50 -23.53
C LYS A 43 4.06 -15.45 -22.83
N PRO A 44 4.51 -15.16 -21.60
CA PRO A 44 5.34 -16.11 -20.86
C PRO A 44 4.64 -17.46 -20.87
N SER A 45 5.37 -18.51 -21.27
CA SER A 45 4.84 -19.85 -21.52
C SER A 45 4.26 -20.50 -20.26
N TYR A 46 4.52 -19.92 -19.09
CA TYR A 46 3.96 -20.29 -17.81
C TYR A 46 3.85 -19.04 -16.90
N ILE A 47 2.65 -18.76 -16.39
CA ILE A 47 2.43 -17.76 -15.34
C ILE A 47 2.42 -18.53 -14.03
N GLU A 48 3.48 -18.39 -13.22
CA GLU A 48 3.51 -18.97 -11.88
C GLU A 48 2.36 -18.34 -11.06
N LYS A 49 1.50 -19.20 -10.50
CA LYS A 49 0.28 -18.78 -9.81
C LYS A 49 0.65 -18.46 -8.35
N ILE A 50 1.06 -17.21 -8.12
CA ILE A 50 1.62 -16.66 -6.87
C ILE A 50 3.00 -17.23 -6.51
N PRO A 51 3.98 -16.39 -6.14
CA PRO A 51 5.30 -16.86 -5.77
C PRO A 51 5.25 -17.73 -4.51
N ALA A 52 6.15 -18.71 -4.41
CA ALA A 52 6.38 -19.44 -3.16
C ALA A 52 6.80 -18.45 -2.04
N ILE A 53 6.61 -18.83 -0.78
CA ILE A 53 6.97 -17.99 0.38
C ILE A 53 8.40 -17.45 0.25
N ASP A 54 9.37 -18.29 -0.15
CA ASP A 54 10.77 -17.85 -0.32
C ASP A 54 10.95 -16.79 -1.41
N GLN A 55 10.14 -16.81 -2.46
CA GLN A 55 10.17 -15.81 -3.54
C GLN A 55 9.52 -14.49 -3.09
N ILE A 56 8.44 -14.54 -2.30
CA ILE A 56 7.78 -13.34 -1.73
C ILE A 56 8.77 -12.52 -0.89
N PHE A 57 9.64 -13.18 -0.13
CA PHE A 57 10.66 -12.52 0.70
C PHE A 57 12.03 -12.42 0.02
N SER A 58 12.09 -12.62 -1.30
CA SER A 58 13.35 -12.48 -2.05
C SER A 58 13.66 -11.00 -2.35
N PRO A 59 14.93 -10.56 -2.28
CA PRO A 59 15.25 -9.12 -2.46
C PRO A 59 14.99 -8.57 -3.87
N GLY A 60 14.89 -9.44 -4.88
CA GLY A 60 14.98 -9.04 -6.27
C GLY A 60 13.66 -8.70 -6.94
N HIS A 61 12.56 -9.39 -6.59
CA HIS A 61 11.26 -9.31 -7.30
C HIS A 61 11.38 -9.27 -8.85
N ASN A 62 12.48 -9.83 -9.38
CA ASN A 62 12.98 -9.54 -10.73
C ASN A 62 12.04 -10.09 -11.83
N GLN A 63 11.19 -11.05 -11.45
CA GLN A 63 10.22 -11.69 -12.33
C GLN A 63 9.25 -10.71 -12.98
N ILE A 64 8.90 -9.61 -12.31
CA ILE A 64 7.95 -8.61 -12.85
C ILE A 64 8.49 -7.95 -14.12
N SER A 65 9.81 -7.74 -14.23
CA SER A 65 10.44 -7.05 -15.35
C SER A 65 10.23 -7.75 -16.71
N SER A 66 9.92 -9.05 -16.68
CA SER A 66 9.65 -9.86 -17.86
C SER A 66 8.22 -9.73 -18.41
N PHE A 67 7.30 -9.12 -17.65
CA PHE A 67 5.89 -8.99 -18.04
C PHE A 67 5.62 -7.66 -18.76
N PRO A 68 4.71 -7.63 -19.75
CA PRO A 68 4.27 -6.39 -20.39
C PRO A 68 3.66 -5.41 -19.37
N LYS A 69 4.28 -4.23 -19.20
CA LYS A 69 3.92 -3.25 -18.16
C LYS A 69 2.47 -2.80 -18.24
N GLU A 70 1.92 -2.66 -19.45
CA GLU A 70 0.54 -2.26 -19.68
C GLU A 70 -0.50 -3.25 -19.14
N LYS A 71 -0.08 -4.49 -18.88
CA LYS A 71 -0.91 -5.54 -18.29
C LYS A 71 -0.72 -5.74 -16.79
N LEU A 72 0.29 -5.08 -16.22
CA LEU A 72 0.50 -5.11 -14.78
C LEU A 72 -0.47 -4.15 -14.09
N ARG A 73 -1.04 -4.57 -12.97
CA ARG A 73 -1.82 -3.73 -12.06
C ARG A 73 -1.25 -3.87 -10.66
N THR A 74 -1.04 -2.76 -9.98
CA THR A 74 -0.43 -2.77 -8.63
C THR A 74 -1.41 -2.24 -7.59
N ILE A 75 -1.43 -2.90 -6.45
CA ILE A 75 -2.20 -2.48 -5.29
C ILE A 75 -1.22 -2.31 -4.14
N ILE A 76 -1.29 -1.16 -3.47
CA ILE A 76 -0.64 -0.97 -2.17
C ILE A 76 -1.69 -1.10 -1.08
N ALA A 77 -1.36 -1.83 -0.03
CA ALA A 77 -2.15 -1.88 1.20
C ALA A 77 -1.28 -1.53 2.42
N THR A 78 -1.87 -0.81 3.37
CA THR A 78 -1.21 -0.44 4.63
C THR A 78 -1.74 -1.25 5.81
N GLY A 79 -1.00 -1.16 6.92
CA GLY A 79 -1.51 -1.43 8.25
C GLY A 79 -2.59 -0.46 8.73
N ASP A 80 -2.87 -0.52 10.03
CA ASP A 80 -3.90 0.27 10.70
C ASP A 80 -3.57 1.77 10.64
N ILE A 81 -4.52 2.56 10.16
CA ILE A 81 -4.47 4.01 10.12
C ILE A 81 -5.49 4.54 11.14
N ILE A 82 -4.97 5.03 12.27
CA ILE A 82 -5.72 5.53 13.41
C ILE A 82 -5.34 7.00 13.65
N PRO A 83 -5.90 7.95 12.88
CA PRO A 83 -5.65 9.38 13.03
C PRO A 83 -6.47 9.94 14.19
N ALA A 84 -6.26 9.37 15.38
CA ALA A 84 -6.89 9.73 16.64
C ALA A 84 -5.81 10.06 17.67
N ARG A 85 -6.24 10.43 18.88
CA ARG A 85 -5.34 10.73 20.01
C ARG A 85 -4.17 11.64 19.60
N SER A 86 -2.93 11.24 19.89
CA SER A 86 -1.74 12.04 19.64
C SER A 86 -1.55 12.34 18.16
N VAL A 87 -1.93 11.43 17.25
CA VAL A 87 -1.87 11.69 15.79
C VAL A 87 -2.75 12.89 15.43
N ASN A 88 -4.02 12.85 15.84
CA ASN A 88 -4.97 13.93 15.55
C ASN A 88 -4.57 15.24 16.27
N PHE A 89 -4.12 15.13 17.51
CA PHE A 89 -3.62 16.26 18.29
C PHE A 89 -2.45 16.96 17.58
N GLN A 90 -1.43 16.19 17.19
CA GLN A 90 -0.24 16.72 16.50
C GLN A 90 -0.60 17.36 15.16
N ALA A 91 -1.43 16.70 14.34
CA ALA A 91 -1.88 17.26 13.06
C ALA A 91 -2.59 18.61 13.23
N ASN A 92 -3.46 18.74 14.25
CA ASN A 92 -4.17 19.99 14.55
C ASN A 92 -3.23 21.10 15.05
N ILE A 93 -2.32 20.79 15.98
CA ILE A 93 -1.36 21.78 16.51
C ILE A 93 -0.39 22.25 15.42
N ARG A 94 0.07 21.33 14.56
CA ARG A 94 0.93 21.63 13.40
C ARG A 94 0.18 22.38 12.30
N LYS A 95 -1.16 22.29 12.28
CA LYS A 95 -2.02 22.71 11.16
C LYS A 95 -1.58 22.07 9.84
N ASP A 96 -1.14 20.81 9.92
CA ASP A 96 -0.67 20.03 8.79
C ASP A 96 -1.14 18.58 8.93
N PHE A 97 -2.25 18.26 8.28
CA PHE A 97 -2.81 16.91 8.27
C PHE A 97 -2.07 15.96 7.32
N LYS A 98 -1.09 16.46 6.55
CA LYS A 98 -0.24 15.61 5.71
C LYS A 98 0.95 15.06 6.49
N TRP A 99 1.29 15.64 7.65
CA TRP A 99 2.44 15.27 8.46
C TRP A 99 2.64 13.75 8.61
N PRO A 100 1.62 12.93 8.97
CA PRO A 100 1.78 11.48 9.09
C PRO A 100 2.23 10.77 7.80
N TYR A 101 1.99 11.39 6.64
CA TYR A 101 2.18 10.77 5.34
C TYR A 101 3.39 11.31 4.57
N LEU A 102 4.09 12.34 5.08
CA LEU A 102 5.12 13.05 4.32
C LEU A 102 6.23 12.13 3.80
N GLU A 103 6.66 11.16 4.61
CA GLU A 103 7.78 10.26 4.29
C GLU A 103 7.37 9.02 3.49
N THR A 104 6.09 8.68 3.47
CA THR A 104 5.59 7.45 2.84
C THR A 104 4.74 7.68 1.60
N ALA A 105 4.22 8.90 1.41
CA ALA A 105 3.28 9.24 0.33
C ALA A 105 3.81 8.90 -1.07
N GLN A 106 5.12 9.00 -1.33
CA GLN A 106 5.67 8.69 -2.64
C GLN A 106 5.50 7.21 -3.01
N ILE A 107 5.76 6.30 -2.07
CA ILE A 107 5.54 4.87 -2.29
C ILE A 107 4.06 4.59 -2.39
N LEU A 108 3.22 5.13 -1.49
CA LEU A 108 1.77 4.88 -1.52
C LEU A 108 1.16 5.27 -2.88
N LYS A 109 1.52 6.45 -3.42
CA LYS A 109 1.09 6.92 -4.76
C LYS A 109 1.62 6.13 -5.95
N SER A 110 2.60 5.25 -5.76
CA SER A 110 3.26 4.56 -6.87
C SER A 110 2.43 3.40 -7.45
N ALA A 111 1.34 3.03 -6.78
CA ALA A 111 0.44 1.95 -7.20
C ALA A 111 -0.77 2.47 -8.00
N ASP A 112 -1.46 1.56 -8.69
CA ASP A 112 -2.73 1.88 -9.34
C ASP A 112 -3.89 2.04 -8.35
N ILE A 113 -3.79 1.38 -7.19
CA ILE A 113 -4.75 1.46 -6.10
C ILE A 113 -3.99 1.54 -4.78
N THR A 114 -4.28 2.52 -3.94
CA THR A 114 -3.89 2.53 -2.52
C THR A 114 -5.10 2.22 -1.64
N PHE A 115 -5.06 1.06 -0.97
CA PHE A 115 -6.09 0.55 -0.06
C PHE A 115 -5.62 0.66 1.40
N ILE A 116 -6.47 1.14 2.31
CA ILE A 116 -6.13 1.29 3.74
C ILE A 116 -7.19 0.69 4.67
N ASN A 117 -6.80 0.36 5.90
CA ASN A 117 -7.74 0.25 7.02
C ASN A 117 -7.81 1.59 7.75
N LEU A 118 -8.96 2.28 7.70
CA LEU A 118 -9.19 3.51 8.45
C LEU A 118 -10.00 3.18 9.70
N GLU A 119 -9.32 3.12 10.83
CA GLU A 119 -9.85 2.63 12.12
C GLU A 119 -10.31 3.76 13.03
N THR A 120 -10.81 4.83 12.43
CA THR A 120 -11.27 6.00 13.17
C THR A 120 -12.38 6.71 12.40
N PRO A 121 -13.50 7.09 13.06
CA PRO A 121 -14.47 7.97 12.45
C PRO A 121 -13.89 9.38 12.29
N LEU A 122 -14.10 9.98 11.12
CA LEU A 122 -13.64 11.32 10.77
C LEU A 122 -14.81 12.29 10.65
N PHE A 123 -14.77 13.36 11.44
CA PHE A 123 -15.76 14.43 11.38
C PHE A 123 -15.19 15.75 11.93
N PRO A 124 -15.75 16.91 11.56
CA PRO A 124 -15.27 18.19 12.06
C PRO A 124 -15.38 18.31 13.58
N ASN A 125 -14.40 18.96 14.20
CA ASN A 125 -14.40 19.26 15.64
C ASN A 125 -14.42 18.00 16.52
N CYS A 126 -13.79 16.91 16.08
CA CYS A 126 -13.46 15.81 16.99
C CYS A 126 -12.67 16.36 18.19
N PRO A 127 -13.04 16.03 19.44
CA PRO A 127 -12.32 16.49 20.62
C PRO A 127 -10.83 16.16 20.56
N LEU A 128 -9.97 17.15 20.83
CA LEU A 128 -8.54 16.92 20.93
C LEU A 128 -8.22 16.24 22.27
N THR A 129 -7.71 15.02 22.17
CA THR A 129 -7.22 14.20 23.28
C THR A 129 -5.96 13.49 22.81
N ASN A 130 -5.13 13.00 23.73
CA ASN A 130 -3.99 12.12 23.47
C ASN A 130 -4.14 10.75 24.16
N GLU A 131 -5.31 10.46 24.70
CA GLU A 131 -5.59 9.25 25.48
C GLU A 131 -6.99 8.68 25.20
N GLY A 132 -7.31 7.56 25.84
CA GLY A 132 -8.60 6.87 25.74
C GLY A 132 -8.67 5.82 24.63
N MET A 133 -9.82 5.16 24.53
CA MET A 133 -10.12 4.08 23.56
C MET A 133 -11.39 4.36 22.73
N ILE A 134 -11.95 5.57 22.87
CA ILE A 134 -13.03 6.07 22.02
C ILE A 134 -12.39 7.03 21.02
N PHE A 135 -12.11 6.51 19.83
CA PHE A 135 -11.36 7.23 18.81
C PHE A 135 -12.28 8.08 17.93
N CYS A 136 -11.83 9.30 17.64
CA CYS A 136 -12.22 10.08 16.48
C CYS A 136 -11.02 10.87 15.95
N GLY A 137 -11.13 11.32 14.71
CA GLY A 137 -10.18 12.22 14.06
C GLY A 137 -10.91 13.41 13.45
N ASP A 138 -10.22 14.55 13.34
CA ASP A 138 -10.78 15.69 12.62
C ASP A 138 -10.92 15.38 11.12
N ALA A 139 -11.96 15.92 10.48
CA ALA A 139 -12.18 15.78 9.04
C ALA A 139 -10.98 16.26 8.18
N GLY A 140 -10.14 17.15 8.72
CA GLY A 140 -8.87 17.57 8.09
C GLY A 140 -7.92 16.43 7.76
N ASN A 141 -8.00 15.29 8.46
CA ASN A 141 -7.18 14.10 8.15
C ASN A 141 -7.41 13.56 6.72
N LEU A 142 -8.53 13.89 6.09
CA LEU A 142 -8.76 13.64 4.67
C LEU A 142 -7.68 14.26 3.77
N GLU A 143 -7.09 15.40 4.15
CA GLU A 143 -5.99 16.02 3.41
C GLU A 143 -4.80 15.08 3.33
N GLY A 144 -4.42 14.44 4.44
CA GLY A 144 -3.35 13.45 4.50
C GLY A 144 -3.63 12.22 3.64
N LEU A 145 -4.85 11.67 3.73
CA LEU A 145 -5.28 10.53 2.90
C LEU A 145 -5.18 10.82 1.40
N LYS A 146 -5.66 12.00 0.97
CA LYS A 146 -5.53 12.41 -0.42
C LYS A 146 -4.09 12.70 -0.82
N TYR A 147 -3.31 13.29 0.10
CA TYR A 147 -1.90 13.55 -0.12
C TYR A 147 -1.09 12.27 -0.26
N SER A 148 -1.48 11.14 0.33
CA SER A 148 -0.81 9.85 0.16
C SER A 148 -1.34 9.01 -1.01
N GLY A 149 -2.39 9.49 -1.71
CA GLY A 149 -2.95 8.78 -2.85
C GLY A 149 -3.95 7.69 -2.48
N VAL A 150 -4.54 7.72 -1.28
CA VAL A 150 -5.56 6.74 -0.87
C VAL A 150 -6.76 6.78 -1.81
N ASP A 151 -7.06 5.63 -2.42
CA ASP A 151 -8.19 5.45 -3.31
C ASP A 151 -9.37 4.77 -2.61
N ILE A 152 -9.08 3.84 -1.69
CA ILE A 152 -10.08 3.00 -1.03
C ILE A 152 -9.75 2.87 0.47
N ALA A 153 -10.75 3.08 1.32
CA ALA A 153 -10.67 2.84 2.75
C ALA A 153 -11.65 1.76 3.19
N SER A 154 -11.18 0.80 4.00
CA SER A 154 -12.06 -0.03 4.81
C SER A 154 -12.42 0.68 6.10
N LEU A 155 -13.71 0.73 6.42
CA LEU A 155 -14.23 1.12 7.73
C LEU A 155 -14.65 -0.10 8.57
N ALA A 156 -14.45 -1.32 8.07
CA ALA A 156 -14.85 -2.52 8.79
C ALA A 156 -13.83 -2.90 9.87
N ASN A 157 -13.90 -2.20 11.00
CA ASN A 157 -13.10 -2.41 12.19
C ASN A 157 -13.88 -2.02 13.46
N ASN A 158 -13.34 -2.31 14.63
CA ASN A 158 -14.02 -2.08 15.91
C ASN A 158 -14.08 -0.62 16.35
N HIS A 159 -13.28 0.27 15.76
CA HIS A 159 -13.24 1.68 16.16
C HIS A 159 -14.00 2.64 15.24
N ALA A 160 -14.27 2.27 13.99
CA ALA A 160 -15.07 3.10 13.08
C ALA A 160 -16.46 3.46 13.64
N GLY A 161 -17.06 2.57 14.45
CA GLY A 161 -18.34 2.78 15.12
C GLY A 161 -18.28 3.42 16.51
N ASN A 162 -17.13 3.94 16.96
CA ASN A 162 -16.98 4.57 18.28
C ASN A 162 -17.92 5.76 18.53
N PHE A 163 -18.35 6.44 17.47
CA PHE A 163 -19.36 7.52 17.52
C PHE A 163 -20.71 7.09 16.92
N GLY A 164 -21.00 5.79 17.00
CA GLY A 164 -22.22 5.17 16.51
C GLY A 164 -22.40 5.27 14.99
N LYS A 165 -23.60 4.90 14.53
CA LYS A 165 -23.95 4.91 13.10
C LYS A 165 -23.79 6.29 12.45
N GLU A 166 -24.00 7.36 13.21
CA GLU A 166 -23.82 8.73 12.71
C GLU A 166 -22.34 9.04 12.40
N GLY A 167 -21.41 8.65 13.28
CA GLY A 167 -19.98 8.80 13.04
C GLY A 167 -19.51 8.01 11.80
N VAL A 168 -19.99 6.77 11.66
CA VAL A 168 -19.75 5.94 10.46
C VAL A 168 -20.26 6.65 9.20
N GLN A 169 -21.52 7.12 9.21
CA GLN A 169 -22.13 7.76 8.04
C GLN A 169 -21.42 9.06 7.66
N LYS A 170 -21.07 9.92 8.65
CA LYS A 170 -20.30 11.14 8.40
C LYS A 170 -18.95 10.84 7.76
N THR A 171 -18.27 9.80 8.22
CA THR A 171 -16.98 9.36 7.67
C THR A 171 -17.16 8.85 6.24
N TYR A 172 -18.16 7.99 6.01
CA TYR A 172 -18.51 7.49 4.69
C TYR A 172 -18.78 8.63 3.70
N ASP A 173 -19.64 9.58 4.07
CA ASP A 173 -20.01 10.72 3.23
C ASP A 173 -18.81 11.63 2.93
N LEU A 174 -17.96 11.87 3.94
CA LEU A 174 -16.73 12.65 3.78
C LEU A 174 -15.79 12.01 2.74
N LEU A 175 -15.56 10.70 2.82
CA LEU A 175 -14.67 9.97 1.93
C LEU A 175 -15.23 9.90 0.51
N VAL A 176 -16.49 9.49 0.35
CA VAL A 176 -17.14 9.34 -0.97
C VAL A 176 -17.25 10.67 -1.69
N LYS A 177 -17.65 11.75 -0.99
CA LYS A 177 -17.70 13.11 -1.56
C LYS A 177 -16.34 13.55 -2.11
N ASN A 178 -15.26 13.01 -1.57
CA ASN A 178 -13.89 13.32 -1.95
C ASN A 178 -13.21 12.25 -2.81
N ARG A 179 -14.00 11.34 -3.38
CA ARG A 179 -13.57 10.27 -4.31
C ARG A 179 -12.66 9.21 -3.68
N VAL A 180 -12.75 9.00 -2.37
CA VAL A 180 -12.22 7.81 -1.71
C VAL A 180 -13.36 6.80 -1.59
N LEU A 181 -13.22 5.64 -2.22
CA LEU A 181 -14.21 4.57 -2.13
C LEU A 181 -14.18 3.95 -0.73
N VAL A 182 -15.33 3.44 -0.28
CA VAL A 182 -15.45 2.92 1.08
C VAL A 182 -16.02 1.51 1.08
N THR A 183 -15.23 0.55 1.57
CA THR A 183 -15.69 -0.82 1.86
C THR A 183 -15.94 -1.00 3.35
N GLY A 184 -16.62 -2.09 3.71
CA GLY A 184 -16.91 -2.40 5.11
C GLY A 184 -18.15 -1.72 5.70
N VAL A 185 -18.95 -1.06 4.85
CA VAL A 185 -20.24 -0.43 5.22
C VAL A 185 -21.37 -1.00 4.35
N ASN A 186 -21.27 -0.80 3.02
CA ASN A 186 -22.34 -1.07 2.05
C ASN A 186 -21.93 -2.14 0.99
N GLY A 187 -21.51 -3.32 1.44
CA GLY A 187 -21.13 -4.43 0.54
C GLY A 187 -19.89 -4.13 -0.32
N PRO A 188 -19.71 -4.81 -1.47
CA PRO A 188 -18.52 -4.65 -2.31
C PRO A 188 -18.48 -3.29 -3.01
N VAL A 189 -17.29 -2.67 -3.03
CA VAL A 189 -16.97 -1.55 -3.94
C VAL A 189 -16.07 -2.02 -5.06
N VAL A 190 -16.21 -1.43 -6.25
CA VAL A 190 -15.46 -1.84 -7.44
C VAL A 190 -14.66 -0.67 -8.02
N MET A 191 -13.41 -0.93 -8.37
CA MET A 191 -12.55 0.01 -9.09
C MET A 191 -12.09 -0.62 -10.40
N ASP A 192 -12.18 0.12 -11.50
CA ASP A 192 -11.73 -0.31 -12.83
C ASP A 192 -10.34 0.26 -13.12
N ILE A 193 -9.36 -0.62 -13.30
CA ILE A 193 -7.98 -0.26 -13.64
C ILE A 193 -7.67 -0.77 -15.04
N ARG A 194 -7.77 0.14 -16.01
CA ARG A 194 -7.46 -0.14 -17.42
C ARG A 194 -8.24 -1.36 -17.95
N GLY A 195 -9.55 -1.40 -17.68
CA GLY A 195 -10.48 -2.43 -18.13
C GLY A 195 -10.52 -3.69 -17.27
N LEU A 196 -9.75 -3.75 -16.19
CA LEU A 196 -9.74 -4.86 -15.24
C LEU A 196 -10.39 -4.40 -13.93
N LYS A 197 -11.45 -5.07 -13.49
CA LYS A 197 -12.24 -4.66 -12.32
C LYS A 197 -11.80 -5.38 -11.06
N PHE A 198 -11.51 -4.62 -10.01
CA PHE A 198 -11.18 -5.10 -8.68
C PHE A 198 -12.33 -4.79 -7.73
N ALA A 199 -12.87 -5.80 -7.05
CA ALA A 199 -13.83 -5.62 -5.98
C ALA A 199 -13.15 -5.71 -4.61
N PHE A 200 -13.55 -4.84 -3.68
CA PHE A 200 -13.06 -4.79 -2.31
C PHE A 200 -14.20 -4.99 -1.32
N LEU A 201 -14.02 -5.94 -0.42
CA LEU A 201 -14.91 -6.27 0.69
C LEU A 201 -14.16 -6.08 2.01
N GLY A 202 -14.85 -5.59 3.05
CA GLY A 202 -14.28 -5.40 4.38
C GLY A 202 -15.19 -6.01 5.45
N TYR A 203 -14.60 -6.68 6.43
CA TYR A 203 -15.34 -7.27 7.56
C TYR A 203 -14.62 -7.08 8.90
N ASN A 204 -15.40 -6.67 9.89
CA ASN A 204 -14.98 -6.59 11.28
C ASN A 204 -15.33 -7.90 12.01
N ASP A 205 -14.33 -8.61 12.51
CA ASP A 205 -14.50 -9.80 13.36
C ASP A 205 -14.22 -9.50 14.84
N ILE A 206 -14.00 -8.22 15.18
CA ILE A 206 -13.69 -7.77 16.53
C ILE A 206 -14.92 -7.12 17.17
N THR A 207 -15.21 -7.49 18.42
CA THR A 207 -16.37 -7.04 19.20
C THR A 207 -17.74 -7.49 18.67
N LYS A 208 -18.81 -7.07 19.36
CA LYS A 208 -20.20 -7.34 18.94
C LYS A 208 -20.53 -6.53 17.68
N PRO A 209 -21.46 -7.03 16.83
CA PRO A 209 -21.89 -6.32 15.64
C PRO A 209 -22.25 -4.85 15.90
N GLN A 210 -21.55 -3.93 15.22
CA GLN A 210 -21.79 -2.50 15.34
C GLN A 210 -22.69 -1.98 14.20
N PRO A 211 -23.68 -1.11 14.47
CA PRO A 211 -24.52 -0.54 13.43
C PRO A 211 -23.72 0.26 12.38
N GLY A 212 -23.97 -0.01 11.10
CA GLY A 212 -23.29 0.67 10.00
C GLY A 212 -21.94 0.04 9.63
N ILE A 213 -21.48 -0.97 10.36
CA ILE A 213 -20.25 -1.71 10.07
C ILE A 213 -20.61 -3.10 9.54
N SER A 214 -19.90 -3.54 8.51
CA SER A 214 -19.96 -4.91 8.01
C SER A 214 -19.18 -5.81 8.95
N ASN A 215 -19.90 -6.69 9.67
CA ASN A 215 -19.28 -7.66 10.56
C ASN A 215 -19.04 -8.99 9.84
N ALA A 216 -18.03 -9.73 10.30
CA ALA A 216 -17.72 -11.05 9.78
C ALA A 216 -18.84 -12.04 10.17
N ASP A 217 -19.48 -12.58 9.14
CA ASP A 217 -20.50 -13.61 9.21
C ASP A 217 -20.35 -14.46 7.94
N GLU A 218 -20.25 -15.78 8.10
CA GLU A 218 -19.86 -16.68 7.02
C GLU A 218 -20.86 -16.66 5.85
N GLU A 219 -22.17 -16.55 6.14
CA GLU A 219 -23.21 -16.47 5.12
C GLU A 219 -23.12 -15.15 4.34
N LYS A 220 -22.93 -14.04 5.06
CA LYS A 220 -22.73 -12.72 4.47
C LYS A 220 -21.48 -12.68 3.60
N ILE A 221 -20.34 -13.12 4.15
CA ILE A 221 -19.05 -13.16 3.46
C ILE A 221 -19.19 -13.92 2.14
N LYS A 222 -19.75 -15.14 2.18
CA LYS A 222 -19.93 -15.96 0.99
C LYS A 222 -20.86 -15.29 -0.03
N SER A 223 -22.00 -14.78 0.42
CA SER A 223 -22.98 -14.10 -0.43
C SER A 223 -22.38 -12.87 -1.12
N GLU A 224 -21.65 -12.03 -0.40
CA GLU A 224 -21.05 -10.81 -0.94
C GLU A 224 -19.86 -11.10 -1.87
N ILE A 225 -19.03 -12.12 -1.57
CA ILE A 225 -18.00 -12.61 -2.51
C ILE A 225 -18.65 -13.10 -3.80
N LEU A 226 -19.71 -13.91 -3.73
CA LEU A 226 -20.43 -14.38 -4.92
C LEU A 226 -21.05 -13.24 -5.73
N LYS A 227 -21.50 -12.16 -5.08
CA LYS A 227 -21.95 -10.94 -5.78
C LYS A 227 -20.78 -10.22 -6.43
N ALA A 228 -19.66 -10.06 -5.73
CA ALA A 228 -18.45 -9.42 -6.24
C ALA A 228 -17.90 -10.14 -7.48
N LYS A 229 -17.89 -11.48 -7.51
CA LYS A 229 -17.46 -12.27 -8.69
C LYS A 229 -18.33 -12.08 -9.94
N LYS A 230 -19.55 -11.55 -9.81
CA LYS A 230 -20.41 -11.22 -10.96
C LYS A 230 -20.08 -9.87 -11.58
N ILE A 231 -19.44 -8.97 -10.83
CA ILE A 231 -19.24 -7.57 -11.23
C ILE A 231 -17.76 -7.17 -11.34
N ALA A 232 -16.84 -8.02 -10.88
CA ALA A 232 -15.41 -7.80 -10.88
C ALA A 232 -14.62 -9.04 -11.32
N ASP A 233 -13.40 -8.82 -11.81
CA ASP A 233 -12.48 -9.85 -12.27
C ASP A 233 -11.64 -10.42 -11.12
N VAL A 234 -11.25 -9.56 -10.17
CA VAL A 234 -10.44 -9.88 -8.98
C VAL A 234 -11.22 -9.44 -7.74
N VAL A 235 -11.30 -10.31 -6.72
CA VAL A 235 -11.98 -10.02 -5.45
C VAL A 235 -10.97 -9.99 -4.31
N ILE A 236 -10.90 -8.87 -3.62
CA ILE A 236 -10.01 -8.63 -2.48
C ILE A 236 -10.87 -8.52 -1.24
N VAL A 237 -10.52 -9.27 -0.21
CA VAL A 237 -11.25 -9.27 1.06
C VAL A 237 -10.32 -8.81 2.17
N ALA A 238 -10.73 -7.75 2.85
CA ALA A 238 -10.06 -7.24 4.03
C ALA A 238 -10.78 -7.69 5.29
N PHE A 239 -10.01 -8.07 6.30
CA PHE A 239 -10.52 -8.43 7.61
C PHE A 239 -9.80 -7.65 8.71
N HIS A 240 -10.58 -7.21 9.68
CA HIS A 240 -10.09 -6.66 10.93
C HIS A 240 -10.42 -7.67 12.03
N TRP A 241 -9.41 -8.39 12.54
CA TRP A 241 -9.61 -9.69 13.20
C TRP A 241 -8.48 -10.14 14.14
N GLY A 242 -8.69 -11.25 14.85
CA GLY A 242 -7.68 -11.86 15.71
C GLY A 242 -7.55 -11.17 17.07
N VAL A 243 -6.38 -11.31 17.67
CA VAL A 243 -6.09 -10.83 19.02
C VAL A 243 -4.96 -9.82 18.97
N GLU A 244 -5.16 -8.68 19.63
CA GLU A 244 -4.13 -7.64 19.77
C GLU A 244 -2.81 -8.22 20.31
N TYR A 245 -1.71 -7.76 19.72
CA TYR A 245 -0.33 -8.02 20.14
C TYR A 245 0.07 -9.50 20.10
N GLN A 246 -0.43 -10.23 19.11
CA GLN A 246 -0.03 -11.61 18.82
C GLN A 246 0.71 -11.71 17.49
N ASP A 247 1.88 -12.34 17.50
CA ASP A 247 2.71 -12.56 16.29
C ASP A 247 2.14 -13.65 15.36
N GLN A 248 1.22 -14.49 15.85
CA GLN A 248 0.66 -15.60 15.08
C GLN A 248 -0.85 -15.42 14.94
N PRO A 249 -1.41 -15.70 13.76
CA PRO A 249 -2.84 -15.70 13.58
C PRO A 249 -3.48 -16.83 14.39
N ASP A 250 -4.62 -16.53 15.01
CA ASP A 250 -5.43 -17.56 15.67
C ASP A 250 -6.17 -18.46 14.66
N GLU A 251 -6.82 -19.51 15.16
CA GLU A 251 -7.55 -20.45 14.31
C GLU A 251 -8.77 -19.83 13.60
N ARG A 252 -9.38 -18.78 14.18
CA ARG A 252 -10.51 -18.10 13.56
C ARG A 252 -10.05 -17.25 12.37
N GLN A 253 -8.93 -16.55 12.49
CA GLN A 253 -8.29 -15.84 11.38
C GLN A 253 -7.98 -16.81 10.23
N LYS A 254 -7.33 -17.93 10.52
CA LYS A 254 -7.00 -18.96 9.50
C LYS A 254 -8.26 -19.52 8.83
N TYR A 255 -9.28 -19.83 9.62
CA TYR A 255 -10.55 -20.35 9.12
C TYR A 255 -11.24 -19.35 8.18
N LEU A 256 -11.44 -18.11 8.61
CA LEU A 256 -12.13 -17.09 7.81
C LEU A 256 -11.37 -16.74 6.53
N ALA A 257 -10.03 -16.66 6.59
CA ALA A 257 -9.19 -16.39 5.43
C ALA A 257 -9.34 -17.48 4.35
N ARG A 258 -9.21 -18.75 4.75
CA ARG A 258 -9.36 -19.91 3.85
C ARG A 258 -10.80 -20.04 3.35
N PHE A 259 -11.79 -19.79 4.21
CA PHE A 259 -13.20 -19.77 3.84
C PHE A 259 -13.51 -18.73 2.77
N ALA A 260 -12.98 -17.51 2.90
CA ALA A 260 -13.16 -16.46 1.91
C ALA A 260 -12.51 -16.81 0.56
N ILE A 261 -11.30 -17.41 0.57
CA ILE A 261 -10.67 -17.94 -0.66
C ILE A 261 -11.54 -19.02 -1.29
N ASP A 262 -12.05 -19.97 -0.49
CA ASP A 262 -12.92 -21.03 -0.98
C ASP A 262 -14.25 -20.52 -1.55
N ALA A 263 -14.73 -19.38 -1.04
CA ALA A 263 -15.89 -18.68 -1.60
C ALA A 263 -15.59 -17.90 -2.89
N GLY A 264 -14.30 -17.68 -3.22
CA GLY A 264 -13.87 -17.07 -4.49
C GLY A 264 -13.01 -15.80 -4.35
N ALA A 265 -12.53 -15.46 -3.16
CA ALA A 265 -11.57 -14.36 -2.99
C ALA A 265 -10.23 -14.67 -3.67
N ASP A 266 -9.57 -13.63 -4.17
CA ASP A 266 -8.31 -13.69 -4.91
C ASP A 266 -7.10 -13.22 -4.08
N LEU A 267 -7.33 -12.41 -3.03
CA LEU A 267 -6.33 -11.93 -2.08
C LEU A 267 -7.02 -11.59 -0.75
N ILE A 268 -6.38 -11.94 0.37
CA ILE A 268 -6.84 -11.58 1.73
C ILE A 268 -5.87 -10.60 2.39
N ILE A 269 -6.42 -9.51 2.94
CA ILE A 269 -5.68 -8.43 3.62
C ILE A 269 -6.18 -8.30 5.07
N GLY A 270 -5.39 -8.77 6.03
CA GLY A 270 -5.72 -8.69 7.45
C GLY A 270 -5.04 -7.53 8.17
N ASN A 271 -5.66 -7.09 9.26
CA ASN A 271 -5.20 -6.07 10.23
C ASN A 271 -5.94 -6.26 11.58
N HIS A 272 -5.72 -5.37 12.57
CA HIS A 272 -6.17 -5.39 13.99
C HIS A 272 -5.11 -5.80 15.03
N PRO A 273 -4.30 -6.86 14.86
CA PRO A 273 -3.36 -7.26 15.91
C PRO A 273 -2.35 -6.19 16.33
N HIS A 274 -2.25 -5.07 15.58
CA HIS A 274 -1.27 -3.99 15.73
C HIS A 274 0.20 -4.42 15.63
N TRP A 275 0.45 -5.73 15.48
CA TRP A 275 1.74 -6.36 15.18
C TRP A 275 1.67 -6.98 13.79
N ILE A 276 2.83 -7.07 13.13
CA ILE A 276 2.95 -7.76 11.86
C ILE A 276 2.74 -9.27 12.09
N GLN A 277 1.88 -9.88 11.28
CA GLN A 277 1.67 -11.33 11.28
C GLN A 277 2.16 -11.94 9.96
N PRO A 278 2.42 -13.27 9.92
CA PRO A 278 2.88 -13.97 8.73
C PRO A 278 1.89 -13.91 7.56
N VAL A 279 2.35 -14.45 6.42
CA VAL A 279 1.52 -14.68 5.24
C VAL A 279 1.36 -16.18 5.00
N GLU A 280 0.31 -16.56 4.27
CA GLU A 280 0.06 -17.94 3.87
C GLU A 280 -0.33 -17.97 2.38
N VAL A 281 0.16 -18.98 1.66
CA VAL A 281 -0.35 -19.31 0.32
C VAL A 281 -1.30 -20.50 0.44
N TYR A 282 -2.59 -20.24 0.23
CA TYR A 282 -3.65 -21.25 0.29
C TYR A 282 -4.34 -21.35 -1.07
N LYS A 283 -4.35 -22.55 -1.67
CA LYS A 283 -4.92 -22.81 -3.02
C LYS A 283 -4.43 -21.82 -4.10
N ASN A 284 -3.14 -21.49 -4.08
CA ASN A 284 -2.51 -20.50 -4.98
C ASN A 284 -3.12 -19.10 -4.84
N LYS A 285 -3.59 -18.73 -3.64
CA LYS A 285 -4.07 -17.40 -3.25
C LYS A 285 -3.30 -16.93 -2.02
N LEU A 286 -2.98 -15.64 -1.95
CA LEU A 286 -2.21 -15.07 -0.86
C LEU A 286 -3.15 -14.61 0.26
N ILE A 287 -2.78 -14.97 1.48
CA ILE A 287 -3.36 -14.48 2.72
C ILE A 287 -2.27 -13.67 3.42
N THR A 288 -2.58 -12.43 3.79
CA THR A 288 -1.76 -11.63 4.70
C THR A 288 -2.54 -11.44 5.99
N TYR A 289 -2.02 -11.91 7.12
CA TYR A 289 -2.80 -11.98 8.36
C TYR A 289 -2.88 -10.65 9.11
N ALA A 290 -1.79 -9.87 9.14
CA ALA A 290 -1.79 -8.51 9.68
C ALA A 290 -0.58 -7.73 9.16
N HIS A 291 -0.80 -6.48 8.74
CA HIS A 291 0.29 -5.59 8.33
C HIS A 291 0.90 -4.80 9.50
N GLY A 292 0.30 -4.88 10.70
CA GLY A 292 0.67 -4.08 11.87
C GLY A 292 0.11 -2.66 11.80
N ASN A 293 0.67 -1.75 12.60
CA ASN A 293 0.30 -0.33 12.54
C ASN A 293 0.95 0.36 11.34
N PHE A 294 0.27 1.34 10.75
CA PHE A 294 0.86 2.28 9.80
C PHE A 294 0.90 3.70 10.35
N ILE A 295 -0.21 4.19 10.90
CA ILE A 295 -0.29 5.48 11.61
C ILE A 295 -1.05 5.24 12.90
N PHE A 296 -0.35 5.21 14.03
CA PHE A 296 -0.93 5.11 15.36
C PHE A 296 0.09 5.55 16.43
N ASP A 297 -0.38 6.00 17.60
CA ASP A 297 0.47 6.59 18.65
C ASP A 297 0.88 5.60 19.75
N GLN A 298 0.97 4.30 19.42
CA GLN A 298 1.37 3.24 20.36
C GLN A 298 2.89 3.13 20.54
N GLU A 299 3.47 4.11 21.24
CA GLU A 299 4.92 4.21 21.49
C GLU A 299 5.47 3.22 22.55
N TRP A 300 4.61 2.42 23.18
CA TRP A 300 4.98 1.60 24.35
C TRP A 300 5.75 0.31 24.00
N SER A 301 5.81 -0.10 22.73
CA SER A 301 6.68 -1.20 22.28
C SER A 301 7.22 -0.98 20.87
N LEU A 302 8.37 -1.58 20.58
CA LEU A 302 8.94 -1.55 19.22
C LEU A 302 8.00 -2.18 18.20
N LYS A 303 7.32 -3.28 18.54
CA LYS A 303 6.44 -4.00 17.62
C LYS A 303 5.20 -3.20 17.24
N THR A 304 4.62 -2.43 18.17
CA THR A 304 3.50 -1.54 17.86
C THR A 304 3.91 -0.31 17.05
N LYS A 305 5.21 0.05 17.07
CA LYS A 305 5.78 1.06 16.18
C LYS A 305 6.15 0.50 14.81
N GLN A 306 6.12 -0.82 14.60
CA GLN A 306 6.54 -1.44 13.34
C GLN A 306 5.34 -1.98 12.56
N GLY A 307 5.43 -1.85 11.24
CA GLY A 307 4.43 -2.37 10.32
C GLY A 307 5.07 -2.70 8.97
N VAL A 308 4.23 -3.12 8.02
CA VAL A 308 4.63 -3.29 6.63
C VAL A 308 3.59 -2.66 5.69
N VAL A 309 4.06 -2.05 4.62
CA VAL A 309 3.23 -1.74 3.46
C VAL A 309 3.37 -2.89 2.47
N GLY A 310 2.27 -3.51 2.08
CA GLY A 310 2.25 -4.58 1.09
C GLY A 310 1.97 -4.03 -0.31
N LYS A 311 2.76 -4.43 -1.31
CA LYS A 311 2.54 -4.16 -2.73
C LYS A 311 2.25 -5.45 -3.47
N TYR A 312 1.08 -5.52 -4.07
CA TYR A 312 0.55 -6.71 -4.74
C TYR A 312 0.47 -6.44 -6.25
N THR A 313 1.22 -7.21 -7.04
CA THR A 313 1.29 -7.02 -8.49
C THR A 313 0.52 -8.12 -9.21
N PHE A 314 -0.49 -7.70 -9.95
CA PHE A 314 -1.32 -8.58 -10.77
C PHE A 314 -0.89 -8.50 -12.24
N TYR A 315 -0.84 -9.65 -12.91
CA TYR A 315 -0.81 -9.75 -14.37
C TYR A 315 -2.14 -10.33 -14.85
N ASP A 316 -2.89 -9.51 -15.60
CA ASP A 316 -4.31 -9.75 -15.82
C ASP A 316 -5.02 -10.06 -14.48
N LYS A 317 -5.65 -11.23 -14.30
CA LYS A 317 -6.41 -11.57 -13.08
C LYS A 317 -5.58 -12.25 -11.98
N THR A 318 -4.31 -12.52 -12.25
CA THR A 318 -3.47 -13.38 -11.40
C THR A 318 -2.51 -12.53 -10.60
N LEU A 319 -2.48 -12.69 -9.28
CA LEU A 319 -1.41 -12.16 -8.45
C LEU A 319 -0.12 -12.90 -8.80
N ILE A 320 0.90 -12.18 -9.26
CA ILE A 320 2.18 -12.76 -9.68
C ILE A 320 3.35 -12.33 -8.81
N ASP A 321 3.16 -11.32 -7.95
CA ASP A 321 4.19 -10.87 -7.02
C ASP A 321 3.58 -10.15 -5.81
N ALA A 322 4.23 -10.28 -4.66
CA ALA A 322 3.92 -9.54 -3.44
C ALA A 322 5.23 -9.09 -2.80
N GLU A 323 5.37 -7.79 -2.55
CA GLU A 323 6.54 -7.15 -1.95
C GLU A 323 6.12 -6.43 -0.67
N PHE A 324 6.93 -6.53 0.39
CA PHE A 324 6.66 -5.85 1.66
C PHE A 324 7.73 -4.80 1.96
N PHE A 325 7.28 -3.61 2.35
CA PHE A 325 8.11 -2.49 2.75
C PHE A 325 7.92 -2.24 4.25
N PRO A 326 8.85 -2.73 5.11
CA PRO A 326 8.78 -2.45 6.54
C PRO A 326 8.88 -0.96 6.83
N ILE A 327 8.12 -0.54 7.83
CA ILE A 327 8.09 0.84 8.34
C ILE A 327 8.33 0.84 9.83
N GLN A 328 8.81 1.98 10.33
CA GLN A 328 8.76 2.32 11.74
C GLN A 328 8.08 3.67 11.91
N ILE A 329 7.13 3.73 12.83
CA ILE A 329 6.40 4.93 13.23
C ILE A 329 7.27 5.67 14.23
N GLU A 330 7.51 6.95 13.98
CA GLU A 330 8.14 7.87 14.92
C GLU A 330 7.22 9.05 15.22
N ASP A 331 7.60 9.86 16.19
CA ASP A 331 6.91 11.10 16.56
C ASP A 331 5.39 10.93 16.80
N PHE A 332 4.98 9.78 17.36
CA PHE A 332 3.58 9.43 17.67
C PHE A 332 2.65 9.28 16.46
N GLY A 333 3.16 9.15 15.23
CA GLY A 333 2.29 8.97 14.07
C GLY A 333 2.90 9.16 12.68
N GLN A 334 4.22 9.31 12.56
CA GLN A 334 4.91 9.50 11.29
C GLN A 334 5.72 8.24 10.92
N PRO A 335 5.18 7.33 10.10
CA PRO A 335 5.93 6.22 9.54
C PRO A 335 7.02 6.69 8.56
N HIS A 336 8.17 6.02 8.61
CA HIS A 336 9.21 6.05 7.60
C HIS A 336 9.57 4.61 7.18
N PHE A 337 10.10 4.42 5.98
CA PHE A 337 10.53 3.10 5.50
C PHE A 337 11.87 2.70 6.12
N LEU A 338 11.95 1.47 6.59
CA LEU A 338 13.20 0.89 7.08
C LEU A 338 14.06 0.39 5.92
N GLU A 339 15.37 0.49 6.10
CA GLU A 339 16.39 0.04 5.14
C GLU A 339 17.41 -0.90 5.82
N GLY A 340 18.34 -1.45 5.03
CA GLY A 340 19.46 -2.24 5.56
C GLY A 340 19.06 -3.42 6.45
N GLU A 341 19.77 -3.57 7.57
CA GLU A 341 19.60 -4.70 8.50
C GLU A 341 18.22 -4.72 9.17
N GLU A 342 17.63 -3.56 9.46
CA GLU A 342 16.32 -3.46 10.12
C GLU A 342 15.20 -3.97 9.21
N LYS A 343 15.24 -3.56 7.93
CA LYS A 343 14.36 -4.12 6.89
C LYS A 343 14.51 -5.64 6.80
N ILE A 344 15.74 -6.12 6.68
CA ILE A 344 16.03 -7.56 6.53
C ILE A 344 15.50 -8.35 7.73
N LYS A 345 15.68 -7.84 8.94
CA LYS A 345 15.24 -8.49 10.18
C LYS A 345 13.72 -8.70 10.21
N ILE A 346 12.93 -7.70 9.82
CA ILE A 346 11.47 -7.81 9.78
C ILE A 346 11.03 -8.80 8.70
N LEU A 347 11.58 -8.70 7.49
CA LEU A 347 11.22 -9.58 6.39
C LEU A 347 11.59 -11.05 6.66
N GLU A 348 12.76 -11.31 7.25
CA GLU A 348 13.16 -12.67 7.63
C GLU A 348 12.27 -13.23 8.75
N ALA A 349 11.88 -12.40 9.73
CA ALA A 349 10.92 -12.81 10.75
C ALA A 349 9.56 -13.20 10.15
N MET A 350 9.03 -12.38 9.23
CA MET A 350 7.80 -12.70 8.50
C MET A 350 7.94 -14.00 7.71
N LYS A 351 9.05 -14.19 7.01
CA LYS A 351 9.33 -15.40 6.23
C LYS A 351 9.33 -16.65 7.11
N VAL A 352 10.11 -16.65 8.19
CA VAL A 352 10.23 -17.80 9.12
C VAL A 352 8.87 -18.14 9.74
N GLN A 353 8.12 -17.12 10.18
CA GLN A 353 6.77 -17.33 10.71
C GLN A 353 5.81 -17.91 9.66
N SER A 354 5.89 -17.43 8.41
CA SER A 354 5.08 -17.92 7.30
C SER A 354 5.38 -19.38 6.95
N GLN A 355 6.65 -19.77 6.94
CA GLN A 355 7.07 -21.16 6.73
C GLN A 355 6.58 -22.11 7.85
N ASN A 356 6.40 -21.60 9.07
CA ASN A 356 5.91 -22.38 10.20
C ASN A 356 4.39 -22.55 10.23
N LEU A 357 3.62 -21.74 9.50
CA LEU A 357 2.16 -21.93 9.37
C LEU A 357 1.77 -23.16 8.53
N VAL A 358 2.67 -23.61 7.66
CA VAL A 358 2.43 -24.69 6.68
C VAL A 358 2.80 -26.07 7.24
N LYS A 359 3.54 -26.11 8.35
CA LYS A 359 3.90 -27.33 9.07
C LYS A 359 2.79 -27.71 10.05
#